data_AF-A0A5S3VUF0-F1
#
_entry.id   AF-A0A5S3VUF0-F1
#
_cell.length_a   1.000
_cell.length_b   1.000
_cell.length_c   1.000
_cell.angle_alpha   90.00
_cell.angle_beta   90.00
_cell.angle_gamma   90.00
#
_symmetry.space_group_name_H-M   'P 1'
#
loop_
_entity.id
_entity.type
_entity.pdbx_description
1 polymer ?
#
loop_
_entity_poly.entity_id
_entity_poly.type
_entity_poly.pdbx_seq_one_letter_code
_entity_poly.pdbx_strand_id
1 'polypeptide(L)'
;EVLHHWTGLGYYARARNLHKAAKVIRDSYKGEFPQTLEAVMDLPGIGRSTAGAILSLALGQHHPILDGNVKRVLARFYMVEGWYVVKKVENQLWSLSEAVTPSGDV
;
A
#
# COMPACT_ATOMS: atom_id res chain seq x y z
N GLU A 1 -2.67 -5.20 25.12
CA GLU A 1 -3.17 -3.81 25.14
C GLU A 1 -3.59 -3.30 23.76
N VAL A 2 -2.78 -3.37 22.70
CA VAL A 2 -3.15 -2.88 21.34
C VAL A 2 -4.51 -3.38 20.82
N LEU A 3 -4.85 -4.66 21.01
CA LEU A 3 -6.13 -5.20 20.53
C LEU A 3 -7.35 -4.59 21.23
N HIS A 4 -7.19 -4.14 22.48
CA HIS A 4 -8.27 -3.48 23.20
C HIS A 4 -8.64 -2.14 22.54
N HIS A 5 -7.63 -1.34 22.16
CA HIS A 5 -7.84 -0.10 21.40
C HIS A 5 -8.37 -0.32 19.97
N TRP A 6 -8.27 -1.55 19.46
CA TRP A 6 -8.79 -1.92 18.13
C TRP A 6 -10.23 -2.44 18.16
N THR A 7 -10.84 -2.54 19.35
CA THR A 7 -12.18 -3.10 19.51
C THR A 7 -13.20 -2.34 18.66
N GLY A 8 -14.02 -3.07 17.90
CA GLY A 8 -15.06 -2.49 17.03
C GLY A 8 -14.63 -2.22 15.58
N LEU A 9 -13.33 -2.20 15.26
CA LEU A 9 -12.83 -1.92 13.90
C LEU A 9 -12.81 -3.15 12.96
N GLY A 10 -13.05 -4.35 13.50
CA GLY A 10 -12.97 -5.60 12.76
C GLY A 10 -11.56 -5.91 12.21
N TYR A 11 -11.44 -7.02 11.48
CA TYR A 11 -10.19 -7.44 10.84
C TYR A 11 -8.94 -7.37 11.75
N TYR A 12 -9.01 -7.98 12.94
CA TYR A 12 -7.98 -7.91 13.99
C TYR A 12 -6.59 -8.39 13.55
N ALA A 13 -6.47 -9.11 12.44
CA ALA A 13 -5.19 -9.41 11.82
C ALA A 13 -4.39 -8.13 11.48
N ARG A 14 -5.08 -7.04 11.07
CA ARG A 14 -4.46 -5.73 10.82
C ARG A 14 -3.80 -5.17 12.07
N ALA A 15 -4.51 -5.18 13.20
CA ALA A 15 -3.98 -4.71 14.48
C ALA A 15 -2.73 -5.48 14.92
N ARG A 16 -2.77 -6.81 14.78
CA ARG A 16 -1.63 -7.68 15.10
C ARG A 16 -0.44 -7.39 14.20
N ASN A 17 -0.66 -7.24 12.90
CA ASN A 17 0.39 -6.97 11.93
C ASN A 17 0.97 -5.56 12.11
N LEU A 18 0.13 -4.54 12.34
CA LEU A 18 0.57 -3.19 12.67
C LEU A 18 1.50 -3.18 13.89
N HIS A 19 1.12 -3.86 14.97
CA HIS A 19 1.96 -3.92 16.16
C HIS A 19 3.25 -4.71 15.94
N LYS A 20 3.21 -5.79 15.15
CA LYS A 20 4.42 -6.54 14.74
C LYS A 20 5.35 -5.66 13.90
N ALA A 21 4.84 -4.93 12.93
CA ALA A 21 5.61 -4.01 12.10
C ALA A 21 6.28 -2.92 12.96
N ALA A 22 5.55 -2.32 13.91
CA ALA A 22 6.13 -1.35 14.83
C ALA A 22 7.30 -1.93 15.66
N LYS A 23 7.21 -3.19 16.10
CA LYS A 23 8.31 -3.88 16.78
C LYS A 23 9.50 -4.12 15.86
N VAL A 24 9.27 -4.55 14.62
CA VAL A 24 10.34 -4.72 13.61
C VAL A 24 11.05 -3.40 13.35
N ILE A 25 10.32 -2.30 13.20
CA ILE A 25 10.91 -0.96 13.01
C ILE A 25 11.78 -0.58 14.21
N ARG A 26 11.27 -0.74 15.44
CA ARG A 26 12.03 -0.46 16.66
C ARG A 26 13.31 -1.31 16.75
N ASP A 27 13.20 -2.61 16.54
CA ASP A 27 14.27 -3.56 16.84
C ASP A 27 15.30 -3.67 15.71
N SER A 28 14.85 -3.70 14.44
CA SER A 28 15.70 -3.91 13.27
C SER A 28 16.12 -2.59 12.59
N TYR A 29 15.27 -1.56 12.64
CA TYR A 29 15.55 -0.26 12.04
C TYR A 29 15.84 0.83 13.09
N LYS A 30 16.07 0.43 14.35
CA LYS A 30 16.40 1.33 15.47
C LYS A 30 15.37 2.44 15.72
N GLY A 31 14.11 2.18 15.39
CA GLY A 31 13.01 3.13 15.53
C GLY A 31 12.80 4.04 14.32
N GLU A 32 13.69 3.99 13.32
CA GLU A 32 13.55 4.77 12.09
C GLU A 32 12.69 4.01 11.07
N PHE A 33 11.69 4.70 10.50
CA PHE A 33 10.84 4.07 9.50
C PHE A 33 11.62 3.85 8.18
N PRO A 34 11.59 2.66 7.57
CA PRO A 34 12.30 2.39 6.31
C PRO A 34 11.76 3.26 5.16
N GLN A 35 12.66 3.76 4.31
CA GLN A 35 12.31 4.72 3.26
C GLN A 35 12.40 4.16 1.83
N THR A 36 12.71 2.87 1.67
CA THR A 36 12.66 2.19 0.36
C THR A 36 11.38 1.37 0.25
N LEU A 37 10.85 1.25 -0.97
CA LEU A 37 9.60 0.54 -1.22
C LEU A 37 9.67 -0.92 -0.76
N GLU A 38 10.78 -1.58 -1.08
CA GLU A 38 11.05 -2.99 -0.74
C GLU A 38 11.05 -3.19 0.78
N ALA A 39 11.79 -2.35 1.51
CA ALA A 39 11.89 -2.48 2.96
C ALA A 39 10.55 -2.19 3.66
N VAL A 40 9.73 -1.28 3.12
CA VAL A 40 8.39 -1.03 3.65
C VAL A 40 7.43 -2.19 3.34
N MET A 41 7.55 -2.81 2.16
CA MET A 41 6.76 -4.01 1.79
C MET A 41 7.14 -5.25 2.62
N ASP A 42 8.37 -5.34 3.10
CA ASP A 42 8.82 -6.43 3.97
C ASP A 42 8.23 -6.34 5.39
N LEU A 43 7.64 -5.20 5.76
CA LEU A 43 6.97 -5.05 7.05
C LEU A 43 5.66 -5.88 7.11
N PRO A 44 5.38 -6.55 8.25
CA PRO A 44 4.20 -7.36 8.41
C PRO A 44 2.89 -6.64 8.06
N GLY A 45 2.15 -7.19 7.09
CA GLY A 45 0.83 -6.69 6.70
C GLY A 45 0.83 -5.47 5.79
N ILE A 46 1.99 -5.06 5.26
CA ILE A 46 2.09 -3.97 4.29
C ILE A 46 2.29 -4.57 2.90
N GLY A 47 1.35 -4.32 1.99
CA GLY A 47 1.48 -4.70 0.58
C GLY A 47 1.92 -3.53 -0.29
N ARG A 48 2.22 -3.80 -1.57
CA ARG A 48 2.70 -2.81 -2.56
C ARG A 48 1.93 -1.49 -2.55
N SER A 49 0.60 -1.54 -2.61
CA SER A 49 -0.22 -0.32 -2.63
C SER A 49 -0.17 0.48 -1.32
N THR A 50 -0.02 -0.19 -0.18
CA THR A 50 0.09 0.50 1.13
C THR A 50 1.48 1.08 1.31
N ALA A 51 2.53 0.36 0.89
CA ALA A 51 3.89 0.86 0.90
C ALA A 51 4.04 2.12 0.02
N GLY A 52 3.51 2.06 -1.21
CA GLY A 52 3.49 3.21 -2.12
C GLY A 52 2.75 4.40 -1.51
N ALA A 53 1.56 4.18 -0.93
CA ALA A 53 0.79 5.24 -0.28
C ALA A 53 1.54 5.89 0.90
N ILE A 54 2.21 5.10 1.75
CA ILE A 54 2.97 5.63 2.88
C ILE A 54 4.12 6.52 2.38
N LEU A 55 4.93 6.00 1.44
CA LEU A 55 6.12 6.71 0.96
C LEU A 55 5.75 7.96 0.14
N SER A 56 4.68 7.89 -0.66
CA SER A 56 4.23 9.05 -1.43
C SER A 56 3.65 10.15 -0.55
N LEU A 57 2.81 9.79 0.43
CA LEU A 57 2.14 10.77 1.28
C LEU A 57 3.06 11.34 2.38
N ALA A 58 3.93 10.51 2.96
CA ALA A 58 4.77 10.94 4.07
C ALA A 58 6.10 11.56 3.63
N LEU A 59 6.66 11.11 2.49
CA LEU A 59 7.99 11.50 2.03
C LEU A 59 7.99 12.13 0.63
N GLY A 60 6.82 12.34 0.00
CA GLY A 60 6.72 12.90 -1.34
C GLY A 60 7.35 12.02 -2.43
N GLN A 61 7.60 10.74 -2.15
CA GLN A 61 8.23 9.86 -3.14
C GLN A 61 7.25 9.49 -4.27
N HIS A 62 7.78 9.32 -5.48
CA HIS A 62 7.00 8.92 -6.64
C HIS A 62 6.70 7.42 -6.61
N HIS A 63 5.59 7.03 -5.97
CA HIS A 63 5.09 5.65 -5.97
C HIS A 63 3.59 5.59 -6.31
N PRO A 64 3.17 4.72 -7.25
CA PRO A 64 1.76 4.51 -7.57
C PRO A 64 1.04 3.70 -6.49
N ILE A 65 -0.29 3.80 -6.46
CA ILE A 65 -1.17 3.01 -5.58
C ILE A 65 -2.26 2.32 -6.40
N LEU A 66 -2.75 1.17 -5.94
CA LEU A 66 -3.79 0.43 -6.64
C LEU A 66 -4.76 -0.27 -5.68
N ASP A 67 -5.48 0.53 -4.90
CA ASP A 67 -6.56 0.05 -4.03
C ASP A 67 -7.86 -0.19 -4.83
N GLY A 68 -8.92 -0.65 -4.15
CA GLY A 68 -10.21 -0.91 -4.81
C GLY A 68 -10.83 0.34 -5.46
N ASN A 69 -10.51 1.54 -4.99
CA ASN A 69 -10.99 2.79 -5.57
C ASN A 69 -10.26 3.12 -6.87
N VAL A 70 -8.92 3.08 -6.86
CA VAL A 70 -8.11 3.33 -8.05
C VAL A 70 -8.36 2.27 -9.11
N LYS A 71 -8.46 0.98 -8.74
CA LYS A 71 -8.85 -0.09 -9.67
C LYS A 71 -10.16 0.23 -10.40
N ARG A 72 -11.17 0.71 -9.66
CA ARG A 72 -12.49 1.06 -10.22
C ARG A 72 -12.42 2.27 -11.16
N VAL A 73 -11.66 3.30 -10.80
CA VAL A 73 -11.51 4.50 -11.64
C VAL A 73 -10.75 4.17 -12.93
N LEU A 74 -9.57 3.56 -12.82
CA LEU A 74 -8.75 3.22 -13.98
C LEU A 74 -9.45 2.24 -14.91
N ALA A 75 -10.11 1.21 -14.37
CA ALA A 75 -10.83 0.25 -15.19
C ALA A 75 -11.96 0.90 -16.00
N ARG A 76 -12.71 1.82 -15.39
CA ARG A 76 -13.79 2.55 -16.08
C ARG A 76 -13.25 3.55 -17.10
N PHE A 77 -12.23 4.32 -16.73
CA PHE A 77 -11.69 5.39 -17.57
C PHE A 77 -10.98 4.83 -18.82
N TYR A 78 -10.18 3.77 -18.65
CA TYR A 78 -9.45 3.12 -19.75
C TYR A 78 -10.19 1.94 -20.37
N MET A 79 -11.45 1.71 -20.01
CA MET A 79 -12.27 0.59 -20.49
C MET A 79 -11.55 -0.77 -20.35
N VAL A 80 -10.89 -1.01 -19.22
CA VAL A 80 -10.21 -2.28 -18.94
C VAL A 80 -11.26 -3.33 -18.61
N GLU A 81 -11.42 -4.28 -19.52
CA GLU A 81 -12.32 -5.41 -19.33
C GLU A 81 -11.72 -6.51 -18.44
N GLY A 82 -12.60 -7.31 -17.84
CA GLY A 82 -12.24 -8.46 -17.03
C GLY A 82 -12.13 -8.16 -15.54
N TRP A 83 -12.03 -9.23 -14.76
CA TRP A 83 -12.02 -9.13 -13.30
C TRP A 83 -10.58 -8.94 -12.78
N TYR A 84 -10.35 -7.92 -11.95
CA TYR A 84 -9.01 -7.55 -11.45
C TYR A 84 -8.37 -8.57 -10.50
N VAL A 85 -9.07 -9.68 -10.18
CA VAL A 85 -8.47 -10.85 -9.51
C VAL A 85 -7.61 -11.66 -10.49
N VAL A 86 -7.89 -11.57 -11.80
CA VAL A 86 -7.06 -12.18 -12.84
C VAL A 86 -5.75 -11.40 -12.96
N LYS A 87 -4.62 -12.10 -12.81
CA LYS A 87 -3.30 -11.48 -12.74
C LYS A 87 -2.97 -10.58 -13.95
N LYS A 88 -3.40 -10.98 -15.15
CA LYS A 88 -3.26 -10.18 -16.37
C LYS A 88 -3.94 -8.82 -16.25
N VAL A 89 -5.19 -8.78 -15.78
CA VAL A 89 -5.96 -7.54 -15.59
C VAL A 89 -5.36 -6.70 -14.47
N GLU A 90 -4.95 -7.33 -13.36
CA GLU A 90 -4.28 -6.62 -12.27
C GLU A 90 -2.98 -5.94 -12.72
N ASN A 91 -2.15 -6.64 -13.51
CA ASN A 91 -0.90 -6.09 -14.01
C ASN A 91 -1.15 -4.92 -14.97
N GLN A 92 -2.17 -5.02 -15.84
CA GLN A 92 -2.56 -3.90 -16.71
C GLN A 92 -2.97 -2.67 -15.90
N LEU A 93 -3.75 -2.85 -14.82
CA LEU A 93 -4.14 -1.76 -13.93
C LEU A 93 -2.96 -1.15 -13.18
N TRP A 94 -1.95 -1.94 -12.79
CA TRP A 94 -0.70 -1.43 -12.23
C TRP A 94 0.07 -0.59 -13.23
N SER A 95 0.23 -1.06 -14.47
CA SER A 95 0.91 -0.29 -15.52
C SER A 95 0.20 1.03 -15.82
N LEU A 96 -1.14 1.04 -15.83
CA LEU A 96 -1.92 2.28 -15.97
C LEU A 96 -1.70 3.22 -14.78
N SER A 97 -1.72 2.69 -13.54
CA SER A 97 -1.48 3.50 -12.35
C SER A 97 -0.09 4.13 -12.35
N GLU A 98 0.94 3.38 -12.71
CA GLU A 98 2.30 3.89 -12.90
C GLU A 98 2.35 5.02 -13.95
N ALA A 99 1.73 4.80 -15.11
CA ALA A 99 1.76 5.75 -16.22
C ALA A 99 1.07 7.09 -15.93
N VAL A 100 0.03 7.09 -15.08
CA VAL A 100 -0.75 8.30 -14.76
C VAL A 100 -0.38 8.95 -13.43
N THR A 101 0.47 8.32 -12.63
CA THR A 101 0.94 8.92 -11.38
C THR A 101 2.00 9.99 -11.72
N PRO A 102 1.77 11.28 -11.41
CA PRO A 102 2.69 12.35 -11.77
C PRO A 102 4.04 12.18 -11.08
N SER A 103 5.11 12.55 -11.78
CA SER A 103 6.50 12.45 -11.30
C SER A 103 7.06 13.76 -10.72
N GLY A 104 6.22 14.80 -10.57
CA GLY A 104 6.60 16.11 -10.02
C GLY A 104 5.46 16.71 -9.21
N ASP A 105 5.78 17.75 -8.43
CA ASP A 105 4.78 18.47 -7.62
C ASP A 105 3.71 19.08 -8.53
N VAL A 106 2.44 18.85 -8.17
CA VAL A 106 1.25 19.42 -8.82
C VAL A 106 0.95 20.79 -8.22
#